data_AF-A0A3C1C3Y5-F1
#
_entry.id   AF-A0A3C1C3Y5-F1
#
_cell.length_a   1.000
_cell.length_b   1.000
_cell.length_c   1.000
_cell.angle_alpha   90.00
_cell.angle_beta   90.00
_cell.angle_gamma   90.00
#
_symmetry.space_group_name_H-M   'P 1'
#
loop_
_entity.id
_entity.type
_entity.pdbx_description
1 polymer ?
#
loop_
_entity_poly.entity_id
_entity_poly.type
_entity_poly.pdbx_seq_one_letter_code
_entity_poly.pdbx_strand_id
1 'polypeptide(L)'
;AGRRKYAEYMAGRVEEVRHSDQPWKADENWQKIRRGWHLGGEGFRREMLERVGQALDTVRRASYSGDAVREHGEACAEEWIAKGLAALGLTDSDLAELRMNSPEKYALAWLVRRHAGVRPAWIKERLKMGTATGFASFLVRLERARKGDWGYEAWGQVKILAGRAGCK
;
A
#
# COMPACT_ATOMS: atom_id res chain seq x y z
N ALA A 1 -4.79 13.14 43.85
CA ALA A 1 -5.91 14.05 43.51
C ALA A 1 -6.34 13.96 42.04
N GLY A 2 -5.43 13.95 41.05
CA GLY A 2 -5.80 14.01 39.62
C GLY A 2 -6.62 12.83 39.07
N ARG A 3 -6.30 11.59 39.47
CA ARG A 3 -7.01 10.39 39.00
C ARG A 3 -8.50 10.36 39.38
N ARG A 4 -8.84 10.87 40.56
CA ARG A 4 -10.24 10.93 41.03
C ARG A 4 -11.04 11.98 40.27
N LYS A 5 -10.48 13.18 40.08
CA LYS A 5 -11.08 14.23 39.24
C LYS A 5 -11.27 13.78 37.80
N TYR A 6 -10.30 13.04 37.25
CA TYR A 6 -10.42 12.49 35.90
C TYR A 6 -11.52 11.42 35.80
N ALA A 7 -11.65 10.56 36.81
CA ALA A 7 -12.72 9.57 36.87
C ALA A 7 -14.11 10.21 36.98
N GLU A 8 -14.25 11.27 37.80
CA GLU A 8 -15.49 12.05 37.92
C GLU A 8 -15.85 12.76 36.60
N TYR A 9 -14.86 13.36 35.93
CA TYR A 9 -15.03 13.95 34.60
C TYR A 9 -15.45 12.92 33.55
N MET A 10 -14.80 11.74 33.53
CA MET A 10 -15.14 10.66 32.60
C MET A 10 -16.53 10.07 32.87
N ALA A 11 -16.92 9.96 34.14
CA ALA A 11 -18.26 9.50 34.51
C ALA A 11 -19.35 10.47 34.01
N GLY A 12 -19.13 11.79 34.16
CA GLY A 12 -20.03 12.81 33.61
C GLY A 12 -20.18 12.72 32.09
N ARG A 13 -19.05 12.55 31.36
CA ARG A 13 -19.08 12.38 29.91
C ARG A 13 -19.80 11.12 29.44
N VAL A 14 -19.65 10.01 30.17
CA VAL A 14 -20.35 8.75 29.84
C VAL A 14 -21.86 8.93 29.95
N GLU A 15 -22.32 9.69 30.95
CA GLU A 15 -23.74 9.96 31.17
C GLU A 15 -24.30 10.89 30.08
N GLU A 16 -23.56 11.93 29.68
CA GLU A 16 -23.90 12.81 28.56
C GLU A 16 -24.01 12.06 27.23
N VAL A 17 -23.09 11.12 26.97
CA VAL A 17 -23.11 10.28 25.76
C VAL A 17 -24.24 9.26 25.79
N ARG A 18 -24.57 8.69 26.97
CA ARG A 18 -25.66 7.71 27.15
C ARG A 18 -27.05 8.30 26.90
N HIS A 19 -27.27 9.56 27.29
CA HIS A 19 -28.57 10.21 27.18
C HIS A 19 -28.71 11.10 25.94
N SER A 20 -27.69 11.19 25.09
CA SER A 20 -27.78 11.89 23.82
C SER A 20 -28.44 11.03 22.75
N ASP A 21 -29.41 11.58 22.02
CA ASP A 21 -30.01 10.94 20.84
C ASP A 21 -28.99 10.70 19.71
N GLN A 22 -27.85 11.41 19.73
CA GLN A 22 -26.77 11.27 18.77
C GLN A 22 -25.39 11.19 19.46
N PRO A 23 -25.05 10.06 20.10
CA PRO A 23 -23.79 9.87 20.84
C PRO A 23 -22.52 10.20 20.03
N TRP A 24 -22.61 10.09 18.69
CA TRP A 24 -21.51 10.32 17.76
C TRP A 24 -21.22 11.79 17.41
N LYS A 25 -22.03 12.73 17.91
CA LYS A 25 -21.79 14.19 17.77
C LYS A 25 -21.16 14.80 19.03
N ALA A 26 -21.18 14.10 20.16
CA ALA A 26 -20.73 14.62 21.45
C ALA A 26 -19.19 14.68 21.60
N ASP A 27 -18.43 14.01 20.72
CA ASP A 27 -16.97 14.03 20.76
C ASP A 27 -16.39 14.04 19.33
N GLU A 28 -15.60 15.06 18.99
CA GLU A 28 -14.87 15.14 17.71
C GLU A 28 -13.92 13.95 17.53
N ASN A 29 -13.41 13.37 18.62
CA ASN A 29 -12.57 12.18 18.57
C ASN A 29 -13.39 10.92 18.20
N TRP A 30 -14.69 10.91 18.43
CA TRP A 30 -15.56 9.80 18.03
C TRP A 30 -15.66 9.66 16.51
N GLN A 31 -15.65 10.78 15.77
CA GLN A 31 -15.56 10.77 14.31
C GLN A 31 -14.23 10.18 13.84
N LYS A 32 -13.12 10.49 14.52
CA LYS A 32 -11.79 9.93 14.25
C LYS A 32 -11.70 8.43 14.58
N ILE A 33 -12.39 7.96 15.61
CA ILE A 33 -12.46 6.52 15.94
C ILE A 33 -13.30 5.74 14.91
N ARG A 34 -14.37 6.36 14.39
CA ARG A 34 -15.27 5.68 13.44
C ARG A 34 -14.73 5.67 12.00
N ARG A 35 -13.96 6.70 11.61
CA ARG A 35 -13.41 6.85 10.24
C ARG A 35 -11.88 6.70 10.15
N GLY A 36 -11.19 6.71 11.28
CA GLY A 36 -9.74 6.56 11.38
C GLY A 36 -9.39 5.30 12.17
N TRP A 37 -8.25 4.70 11.82
CA TRP A 37 -7.78 3.45 12.41
C TRP A 37 -6.82 3.67 13.60
N HIS A 38 -6.50 4.93 13.92
CA HIS A 38 -5.64 5.30 15.04
C HIS A 38 -6.18 6.51 15.80
N LEU A 39 -6.01 6.50 17.12
CA LEU A 39 -6.29 7.63 18.01
C LEU A 39 -4.97 8.10 18.62
N GLY A 40 -4.37 9.14 18.04
CA GLY A 40 -3.07 9.67 18.47
C GLY A 40 -2.44 10.60 17.42
N GLY A 41 -1.36 11.28 17.80
CA GLY A 41 -0.58 12.14 16.90
C GLY A 41 0.19 11.35 15.83
N GLU A 42 0.79 12.05 14.87
CA GLU A 42 1.47 11.41 13.72
C GLU A 42 2.62 10.46 14.11
N GLY A 43 3.29 10.72 15.24
CA GLY A 43 4.33 9.81 15.76
C GLY A 43 3.76 8.43 16.14
N PHE A 44 2.59 8.41 16.77
CA PHE A 44 1.89 7.17 17.14
C PHE A 44 1.43 6.40 15.91
N ARG A 45 0.94 7.12 14.88
CA ARG A 45 0.58 6.52 13.58
C ARG A 45 1.78 5.80 12.97
N ARG A 46 2.95 6.44 12.95
CA ARG A 46 4.17 5.91 12.34
C ARG A 46 4.66 4.64 13.06
N GLU A 47 4.71 4.68 14.39
CA GLU A 47 5.10 3.53 15.20
C GLU A 47 4.14 2.35 15.03
N MET A 48 2.83 2.61 14.94
CA MET A 48 1.84 1.55 14.77
C MET A 48 1.89 0.93 13.37
N LEU A 49 2.16 1.72 12.33
CA LEU A 49 2.39 1.22 10.98
C LEU A 49 3.60 0.28 10.91
N GLU A 50 4.69 0.63 11.59
CA GLU A 50 5.91 -0.20 11.62
C GLU A 50 5.66 -1.57 12.28
N ARG A 51 4.94 -1.57 13.42
CA ARG A 51 4.55 -2.82 14.12
C ARG A 51 3.58 -3.67 13.29
N VAL A 52 2.64 -3.04 12.58
CA VAL A 52 1.73 -3.74 11.66
C VAL A 52 2.50 -4.37 10.50
N GLY A 53 3.50 -3.67 9.94
CA GLY A 53 4.39 -4.23 8.91
C GLY A 53 5.08 -5.51 9.37
N GLN A 54 5.58 -5.53 10.62
CA GLN A 54 6.20 -6.72 11.23
C GLN A 54 5.20 -7.87 11.45
N ALA A 55 3.96 -7.56 11.86
CA ALA A 55 2.92 -8.57 12.09
C ALA A 55 2.31 -9.13 10.79
N LEU A 56 2.29 -8.35 9.71
CA LEU A 56 1.79 -8.76 8.39
C LEU A 56 2.73 -9.72 7.65
N ASP A 57 3.93 -9.97 8.18
CA ASP A 57 4.88 -10.97 7.67
C ASP A 57 4.45 -12.41 8.03
N THR A 58 3.65 -12.59 9.08
CA THR A 58 3.29 -13.92 9.63
C THR A 58 1.89 -14.43 9.29
N VAL A 59 0.95 -13.59 8.82
CA VAL A 59 -0.45 -13.99 8.61
C VAL A 59 -0.94 -13.73 7.17
N ARG A 60 -1.53 -14.77 6.58
CA ARG A 60 -2.10 -14.81 5.23
C ARG A 60 -3.10 -13.64 5.03
N ARG A 61 -2.71 -12.70 4.16
CA ARG A 61 -3.29 -11.35 3.95
C ARG A 61 -4.69 -11.28 3.31
N ALA A 62 -5.55 -12.28 3.49
CA ALA A 62 -6.83 -12.34 2.79
C ALA A 62 -7.93 -11.41 3.36
N SER A 63 -7.74 -10.83 4.56
CA SER A 63 -8.90 -10.32 5.33
C SER A 63 -8.75 -8.94 5.98
N TYR A 64 -7.79 -8.10 5.57
CA TYR A 64 -7.62 -6.76 6.17
C TYR A 64 -7.85 -5.65 5.15
N SER A 65 -9.06 -5.09 5.17
CA SER A 65 -9.47 -3.91 4.40
C SER A 65 -9.46 -2.68 5.32
N GLY A 66 -8.28 -2.15 5.61
CA GLY A 66 -8.10 -0.86 6.28
C GLY A 66 -7.32 0.10 5.39
N ASP A 67 -7.68 1.38 5.40
CA ASP A 67 -6.99 2.43 4.63
C ASP A 67 -5.48 2.47 4.95
N ALA A 68 -5.10 2.15 6.19
CA ALA A 68 -3.71 2.02 6.64
C ALA A 68 -2.89 0.97 5.87
N VAL A 69 -3.49 -0.20 5.64
CA VAL A 69 -2.84 -1.33 4.94
C VAL A 69 -2.72 -1.00 3.46
N ARG A 70 -3.71 -0.27 2.91
CA ARG A 70 -3.66 0.25 1.54
C ARG A 70 -2.53 1.27 1.38
N GLU A 71 -2.49 2.31 2.20
CA GLU A 71 -1.45 3.34 2.16
C GLU A 71 -0.05 2.76 2.31
N HIS A 72 0.14 1.81 3.24
CA HIS A 72 1.43 1.13 3.42
C HIS A 72 1.81 0.30 2.18
N GLY A 73 0.85 -0.44 1.61
CA GLY A 73 1.06 -1.21 0.39
C GLY A 73 1.44 -0.31 -0.79
N GLU A 74 0.80 0.84 -0.94
CA GLU A 74 1.09 1.81 -2.00
C GLU A 74 2.46 2.48 -1.81
N ALA A 75 2.83 2.88 -0.59
CA ALA A 75 4.16 3.42 -0.30
C ALA A 75 5.27 2.39 -0.61
N CYS A 76 5.07 1.15 -0.20
CA CYS A 76 5.96 0.05 -0.55
C CYS A 76 6.06 -0.14 -2.07
N ALA A 77 4.93 -0.09 -2.78
CA ALA A 77 4.92 -0.20 -4.23
C ALA A 77 5.70 0.92 -4.92
N GLU A 78 5.57 2.17 -4.47
CA GLU A 78 6.33 3.30 -5.00
C GLU A 78 7.85 3.13 -4.82
N GLU A 79 8.31 2.65 -3.66
CA GLU A 79 9.73 2.36 -3.46
C GLU A 79 10.27 1.33 -4.45
N TRP A 80 9.50 0.28 -4.71
CA TRP A 80 9.88 -0.75 -5.68
C TRP A 80 9.84 -0.24 -7.12
N ILE A 81 8.87 0.61 -7.46
CA ILE A 81 8.82 1.27 -8.78
C ILE A 81 10.04 2.15 -8.97
N ALA A 82 10.41 2.98 -7.99
CA ALA A 82 11.59 3.84 -8.08
C ALA A 82 12.88 3.03 -8.27
N LYS A 83 13.07 1.93 -7.52
CA LYS A 83 14.21 1.02 -7.68
C LYS A 83 14.21 0.34 -9.04
N GLY A 84 13.05 -0.09 -9.52
CA GLY A 84 12.90 -0.72 -10.83
C GLY A 84 13.19 0.24 -11.98
N LEU A 85 12.69 1.48 -11.91
CA LEU A 85 12.96 2.54 -12.88
C LEU A 85 14.45 2.83 -12.97
N ALA A 86 15.12 2.97 -11.82
CA ALA A 86 16.56 3.16 -11.76
C ALA A 86 17.35 2.01 -12.41
N ALA A 87 16.91 0.76 -12.22
CA ALA A 87 17.56 -0.41 -12.84
C ALA A 87 17.32 -0.51 -14.36
N LEU A 88 16.19 0.01 -14.84
CA LEU A 88 15.86 0.08 -16.26
C LEU A 88 16.44 1.32 -16.96
N GLY A 89 17.03 2.25 -16.19
CA GLY A 89 17.51 3.54 -16.72
C GLY A 89 16.38 4.45 -17.19
N LEU A 90 15.18 4.30 -16.63
CA LEU A 90 13.98 5.07 -16.98
C LEU A 90 13.64 6.08 -15.89
N THR A 91 12.97 7.14 -16.30
CA THR A 91 12.38 8.16 -15.43
C THR A 91 10.85 8.05 -15.40
N ASP A 92 10.23 8.74 -14.47
CA ASP A 92 8.76 8.75 -14.35
C ASP A 92 8.09 9.38 -15.59
N SER A 93 8.74 10.37 -16.22
CA SER A 93 8.27 10.98 -17.47
C SER A 93 8.26 10.00 -18.63
N ASP A 94 9.24 9.10 -18.71
CA ASP A 94 9.33 8.11 -19.79
C ASP A 94 8.15 7.13 -19.75
N LEU A 95 7.56 6.90 -18.57
CA LEU A 95 6.37 6.05 -18.45
C LEU A 95 5.17 6.59 -19.24
N ALA A 96 5.06 7.90 -19.45
CA ALA A 96 3.98 8.47 -20.26
C ALA A 96 4.21 8.23 -21.76
N GLU A 97 5.45 8.23 -22.20
CA GLU A 97 5.84 8.07 -23.61
C GLU A 97 5.85 6.59 -24.03
N LEU A 98 6.16 5.70 -23.10
CA LEU A 98 6.18 4.26 -23.34
C LEU A 98 4.79 3.72 -23.65
N ARG A 99 4.73 2.81 -24.63
CA ARG A 99 3.50 2.10 -25.00
C ARG A 99 2.88 1.44 -23.78
N MET A 100 1.55 1.39 -23.72
CA MET A 100 0.81 0.78 -22.60
C MET A 100 1.23 -0.67 -22.32
N ASN A 101 1.55 -1.41 -23.39
CA ASN A 101 2.01 -2.79 -23.32
C ASN A 101 3.53 -2.90 -23.48
N SER A 102 4.29 -1.93 -22.97
CA SER A 102 5.75 -1.99 -23.00
C SER A 102 6.26 -3.05 -22.01
N PRO A 103 7.32 -3.80 -22.38
CA PRO A 103 7.89 -4.81 -21.50
C PRO A 103 8.42 -4.22 -20.19
N GLU A 104 8.92 -2.99 -20.20
CA GLU A 104 9.43 -2.25 -19.05
C GLU A 104 8.32 -2.01 -18.00
N LYS A 105 7.14 -1.57 -18.44
CA LYS A 105 5.96 -1.43 -17.56
C LYS A 105 5.55 -2.77 -16.95
N TYR A 106 5.58 -3.85 -17.73
CA TYR A 106 5.24 -5.18 -17.21
C TYR A 106 6.30 -5.75 -16.27
N ALA A 107 7.58 -5.43 -16.48
CA ALA A 107 8.67 -5.77 -15.58
C ALA A 107 8.50 -5.06 -14.21
N LEU A 108 8.17 -3.76 -14.21
CA LEU A 108 7.84 -3.00 -13.00
C LEU A 108 6.59 -3.56 -12.31
N ALA A 109 5.53 -3.84 -13.07
CA ALA A 109 4.30 -4.42 -12.54
C ALA A 109 4.55 -5.78 -11.87
N TRP A 110 5.40 -6.62 -12.46
CA TRP A 110 5.81 -7.91 -11.90
C TRP A 110 6.55 -7.73 -10.57
N LEU A 111 7.51 -6.79 -10.52
CA LEU A 111 8.27 -6.48 -9.31
C LEU A 111 7.34 -6.03 -8.16
N VAL A 112 6.45 -5.08 -8.44
CA VAL A 112 5.48 -4.56 -7.47
C VAL A 112 4.55 -5.67 -6.98
N ARG A 113 4.02 -6.52 -7.87
CA ARG A 113 3.10 -7.62 -7.45
C ARG A 113 3.73 -8.59 -6.47
N ARG A 114 5.05 -8.78 -6.52
CA ARG A 114 5.77 -9.75 -5.69
C ARG A 114 6.18 -9.20 -4.35
N HIS A 115 6.30 -7.88 -4.24
CA HIS A 115 6.81 -7.21 -3.03
C HIS A 115 5.85 -6.20 -2.40
N ALA A 116 4.75 -5.83 -3.07
CA ALA A 116 3.76 -4.90 -2.53
C ALA A 116 2.35 -5.48 -2.67
N GLY A 117 1.58 -5.38 -1.57
CA GLY A 117 0.20 -5.86 -1.48
C GLY A 117 -0.84 -4.97 -2.18
N VAL A 118 -0.50 -4.35 -3.31
CA VAL A 118 -1.38 -3.40 -4.02
C VAL A 118 -2.33 -4.09 -5.01
N ARG A 119 -3.45 -3.42 -5.29
CA ARG A 119 -4.42 -3.87 -6.27
C ARG A 119 -3.89 -3.67 -7.69
N PRO A 120 -4.19 -4.56 -8.63
CA PRO A 120 -3.75 -4.38 -10.02
C PRO A 120 -4.32 -3.11 -10.68
N ALA A 121 -5.46 -2.59 -10.22
CA ALA A 121 -5.97 -1.30 -10.67
C ALA A 121 -5.00 -0.15 -10.37
N TRP A 122 -4.45 -0.11 -9.15
CA TRP A 122 -3.46 0.90 -8.75
C TRP A 122 -2.21 0.83 -9.62
N ILE A 123 -1.68 -0.39 -9.86
CA ILE A 123 -0.49 -0.58 -10.72
C ILE A 123 -0.74 -0.04 -12.13
N LYS A 124 -1.90 -0.35 -12.72
CA LYS A 124 -2.25 0.10 -14.06
C LYS A 124 -2.35 1.61 -14.17
N GLU A 125 -2.94 2.24 -13.16
CA GLU A 125 -3.05 3.69 -13.08
C GLU A 125 -1.68 4.35 -12.91
N ARG A 126 -0.89 3.85 -11.96
CA ARG A 126 0.45 4.37 -11.66
C ARG A 126 1.42 4.26 -12.84
N LEU A 127 1.39 3.14 -13.55
CA LEU A 127 2.24 2.88 -14.72
C LEU A 127 1.63 3.36 -16.05
N LYS A 128 0.50 4.08 -16.02
CA LYS A 128 -0.17 4.62 -17.22
C LYS A 128 -0.43 3.53 -18.28
N MET A 129 -0.98 2.40 -17.85
CA MET A 129 -1.29 1.23 -18.70
C MET A 129 -2.75 1.21 -19.19
N GLY A 130 -3.60 2.12 -18.70
CA GLY A 130 -5.03 2.15 -19.00
C GLY A 130 -5.76 0.90 -18.51
N THR A 131 -6.77 0.42 -19.26
CA THR A 131 -7.60 -0.73 -18.87
C THR A 131 -6.78 -2.03 -18.75
N ALA A 132 -5.74 -2.20 -19.58
CA ALA A 132 -4.86 -3.37 -19.63
C ALA A 132 -5.60 -4.72 -19.44
N THR A 133 -6.47 -5.06 -20.40
CA THR A 133 -7.34 -6.25 -20.37
C THR A 133 -6.55 -7.56 -20.25
N GLY A 134 -5.33 -7.61 -20.79
CA GLY A 134 -4.42 -8.77 -20.75
C GLY A 134 -3.41 -8.77 -19.59
N PHE A 135 -3.58 -7.94 -18.56
CA PHE A 135 -2.53 -7.71 -17.55
C PHE A 135 -1.95 -9.00 -16.94
N ALA A 136 -2.80 -9.96 -16.55
CA ALA A 136 -2.34 -11.23 -15.98
C ALA A 136 -1.65 -12.14 -17.01
N SER A 137 -2.11 -12.17 -18.26
CA SER A 137 -1.51 -13.03 -19.29
C SER A 137 -0.12 -12.55 -19.68
N PHE A 138 0.10 -11.24 -19.75
CA PHE A 138 1.43 -10.66 -19.98
C PHE A 138 2.41 -10.94 -18.85
N LEU A 139 1.96 -10.93 -17.59
CA LEU A 139 2.80 -11.31 -16.45
C LEU A 139 3.23 -12.79 -16.53
N VAL A 140 2.29 -13.70 -16.81
CA VAL A 140 2.61 -15.13 -17.00
C VAL A 140 3.54 -15.35 -18.19
N ARG A 141 3.32 -14.60 -19.29
CA ARG A 141 4.20 -14.63 -20.46
C ARG A 141 5.62 -14.19 -20.12
N LEU A 142 5.75 -13.14 -19.30
CA LEU A 142 7.03 -12.59 -18.86
C LEU A 142 7.82 -13.61 -18.01
N GLU A 143 7.14 -14.31 -17.09
CA GLU A 143 7.79 -15.34 -16.24
C GLU A 143 8.28 -16.56 -17.03
N ARG A 144 7.63 -16.84 -18.16
CA ARG A 144 8.00 -17.94 -19.07
C ARG A 144 8.98 -17.51 -20.17
N ALA A 145 9.27 -16.22 -20.28
CA ALA A 145 10.14 -15.67 -21.31
C ALA A 145 11.56 -16.23 -21.18
N ARG A 146 12.15 -16.60 -22.32
CA ARG A 146 13.55 -16.98 -22.47
C ARG A 146 14.33 -15.83 -23.10
N LYS A 147 15.67 -15.94 -23.11
CA LYS A 147 16.53 -14.94 -23.75
C LYS A 147 16.13 -14.76 -25.22
N GLY A 148 15.84 -13.52 -25.61
CA GLY A 148 15.33 -13.17 -26.94
C GLY A 148 13.81 -13.07 -27.04
N ASP A 149 13.06 -13.55 -26.04
CA ASP A 149 11.62 -13.37 -25.99
C ASP A 149 11.25 -11.96 -25.52
N TRP A 150 10.02 -11.54 -25.85
CA TRP A 150 9.47 -10.26 -25.47
C TRP A 150 9.58 -10.01 -23.95
N GLY A 151 10.25 -8.92 -23.58
CA GLY A 151 10.38 -8.44 -22.21
C GLY A 151 11.39 -9.18 -21.33
N TYR A 152 12.12 -10.16 -21.84
CA TYR A 152 13.13 -10.89 -21.07
C TYR A 152 14.23 -9.97 -20.52
N GLU A 153 14.74 -9.03 -21.32
CA GLU A 153 15.83 -8.13 -20.91
C GLU A 153 15.40 -7.20 -19.77
N ALA A 154 14.28 -6.49 -19.93
CA ALA A 154 13.73 -5.61 -18.90
C ALA A 154 13.37 -6.39 -17.63
N TRP A 155 12.75 -7.57 -17.78
CA TRP A 155 12.45 -8.43 -16.64
C TRP A 155 13.72 -8.93 -15.94
N GLY A 156 14.75 -9.33 -16.69
CA GLY A 156 16.02 -9.78 -16.15
C GLY A 156 16.71 -8.72 -15.30
N GLN A 157 16.71 -7.46 -15.75
CA GLN A 157 17.26 -6.33 -15.02
C GLN A 157 16.54 -6.10 -13.67
N VAL A 158 15.21 -6.10 -13.66
CA VAL A 158 14.45 -5.91 -12.40
C VAL A 158 14.43 -7.16 -11.52
N LYS A 159 14.55 -8.36 -12.09
CA LYS A 159 14.55 -9.62 -11.34
C LYS A 159 15.71 -9.72 -10.36
N ILE A 160 16.85 -9.11 -10.68
CA ILE A 160 18.00 -9.01 -9.76
C ILE A 160 17.62 -8.26 -8.48
N LEU A 161 16.70 -7.28 -8.56
CA LEU A 161 16.21 -6.53 -7.41
C LEU A 161 15.28 -7.35 -6.52
N ALA A 162 14.54 -8.32 -7.07
CA ALA A 162 13.59 -9.13 -6.32
C ALA A 162 14.25 -10.01 -5.24
N GLY A 163 15.56 -10.25 -5.33
CA GLY A 163 16.35 -10.93 -4.29
C GLY A 163 16.83 -10.02 -3.17
N ARG A 164 16.68 -8.69 -3.30
CA ARG A 164 17.17 -7.70 -2.31
C ARG A 164 16.10 -7.46 -1.24
N ALA A 165 16.53 -7.23 -0.01
CA ALA A 165 15.63 -6.86 1.09
C ALA A 165 14.94 -5.52 0.79
N GLY A 166 13.65 -5.43 1.07
CA GLY A 166 12.83 -4.23 0.93
C GLY A 166 11.47 -4.44 1.59
N CYS A 167 10.68 -3.37 1.67
CA CYS A 167 9.33 -3.42 2.23
C CYS A 167 8.52 -4.54 1.52
N LYS A 168 7.78 -5.36 2.28
CA LYS A 168 7.00 -6.51 1.80
C LYS A 168 5.57 -6.46 2.29
#